data_AF-J5K9S2-F1
#
_entry.id   AF-J5K9S2-F1
#
_cell.length_a   1.000
_cell.length_b   1.000
_cell.length_c   1.000
_cell.angle_alpha   90.00
_cell.angle_beta   90.00
_cell.angle_gamma   90.00
#
_symmetry.space_group_name_H-M   'P 1'
#
loop_
_entity.id
_entity.type
_entity.pdbx_description
1 polymer ?
#
loop_
_entity_poly.entity_id
_entity_poly.type
_entity_poly.pdbx_seq_one_letter_code
_entity_poly.pdbx_strand_id
1 'polypeptide(L)'
;MGHLVPFKHEEFESWTKSLQLGLRTYHEPSNLIIGGGLDDVWHNLETDEIHVVDYKSTAGRKNEDGTALNKISLSGVYKESYKRQMDMYQWILKEKGFKVSDTSYFVYVNGDQHFENGMLEEATDKGIMKFDVQLIEYIADSSWVEEKILNLKSCLEEKVCPKHAESGFGPKGDKQCEYAELFQGMQEHNL
;
A
#
# COMPACT_ATOMS: atom_id res chain seq x y z
N MET A 1 20.98 -8.49 -6.18
CA MET A 1 20.03 -7.64 -6.91
C MET A 1 20.35 -7.45 -8.39
N GLY A 2 21.55 -7.74 -8.91
CA GLY A 2 21.79 -7.64 -10.36
C GLY A 2 20.92 -8.54 -11.25
N HIS A 3 20.25 -9.54 -10.67
CA HIS A 3 19.29 -10.42 -11.35
C HIS A 3 17.84 -9.90 -11.36
N LEU A 4 17.53 -8.82 -10.61
CA LEU A 4 16.21 -8.18 -10.61
C LEU A 4 16.22 -7.05 -11.65
N VAL A 5 15.32 -7.13 -12.61
CA VAL A 5 15.17 -6.11 -13.67
C VAL A 5 13.71 -5.66 -13.77
N PRO A 6 13.40 -4.49 -14.37
CA PRO A 6 12.01 -4.11 -14.60
C PRO A 6 11.27 -5.17 -15.42
N PHE A 7 10.08 -5.57 -14.98
CA PHE A 7 9.30 -6.59 -15.68
C PHE A 7 8.71 -6.01 -16.96
N LYS A 8 9.19 -6.50 -18.10
CA LYS A 8 8.72 -6.07 -19.41
C LYS A 8 7.44 -6.82 -19.79
N HIS A 9 6.29 -6.18 -19.59
CA HIS A 9 4.98 -6.72 -19.98
C HIS A 9 4.17 -5.69 -20.77
N GLU A 10 3.46 -6.14 -21.82
CA GLU A 10 2.67 -5.25 -22.69
C GLU A 10 1.54 -4.54 -21.94
N GLU A 11 0.93 -5.21 -20.96
CA GLU A 11 -0.14 -4.65 -20.15
C GLU A 11 0.36 -3.79 -18.97
N PHE A 12 1.67 -3.68 -18.72
CA PHE A 12 2.20 -3.02 -17.50
C PHE A 12 1.71 -1.57 -17.35
N GLU A 13 1.70 -0.79 -18.44
CA GLU A 13 1.19 0.59 -18.39
C GLU A 13 -0.31 0.64 -18.03
N SER A 14 -1.08 -0.39 -18.39
CA SER A 14 -2.47 -0.49 -17.96
C SER A 14 -2.58 -0.82 -16.47
N TRP A 15 -1.68 -1.66 -15.95
CA TRP A 15 -1.67 -2.10 -14.55
C TRP A 15 -1.46 -0.97 -13.56
N THR A 16 -0.80 0.12 -13.95
CA THR A 16 -0.58 1.29 -13.08
C THR A 16 -1.82 2.20 -12.96
N LYS A 17 -2.88 1.97 -13.75
CA LYS A 17 -4.10 2.82 -13.79
C LYS A 17 -5.06 2.50 -12.64
N SER A 18 -4.79 3.07 -11.47
CA SER A 18 -5.54 2.82 -10.23
C SER A 18 -7.05 3.04 -10.33
N LEU A 19 -7.50 4.18 -10.87
CA LEU A 19 -8.92 4.53 -10.95
C LEU A 19 -9.74 3.65 -11.91
N GLN A 20 -9.07 2.89 -12.78
CA GLN A 20 -9.70 2.02 -13.78
C GLN A 20 -9.63 0.54 -13.37
N LEU A 21 -9.11 0.24 -12.17
CA LEU A 21 -8.73 -1.11 -11.75
C LEU A 21 -7.80 -1.74 -12.79
N GLY A 22 -6.73 -1.01 -13.14
CA GLY A 22 -5.79 -1.39 -14.19
C GLY A 22 -5.28 -2.83 -14.06
N LEU A 23 -4.64 -3.13 -12.92
CA LEU A 23 -4.37 -4.50 -12.54
C LEU A 23 -5.64 -5.08 -11.92
N ARG A 24 -6.23 -6.08 -12.57
CA ARG A 24 -7.47 -6.71 -12.10
C ARG A 24 -7.59 -8.17 -12.50
N THR A 25 -8.45 -8.87 -11.77
CA THR A 25 -8.98 -10.19 -12.10
C THR A 25 -10.50 -10.21 -11.96
N TYR A 26 -11.16 -11.12 -12.68
CA TYR A 26 -12.57 -11.43 -12.47
C TYR A 26 -12.66 -12.64 -11.56
N HIS A 27 -13.21 -12.42 -10.36
CA HIS A 27 -13.34 -13.43 -9.34
C HIS A 27 -14.71 -14.13 -9.46
N GLU A 28 -14.74 -15.25 -10.18
CA GLU A 28 -15.96 -16.02 -10.48
C GLU A 28 -16.81 -16.35 -9.24
N PRO A 29 -16.24 -16.84 -8.12
CA PRO A 29 -17.04 -17.23 -6.95
C PRO A 29 -17.88 -16.10 -6.35
N SER A 30 -17.40 -14.85 -6.43
CA SER A 30 -18.12 -13.68 -5.93
C SER A 30 -18.83 -12.88 -7.03
N ASN A 31 -18.57 -13.18 -8.30
CA ASN A 31 -18.98 -12.39 -9.46
C ASN A 31 -18.57 -10.91 -9.32
N LEU A 32 -17.31 -10.68 -8.92
CA LEU A 32 -16.73 -9.34 -8.74
C LEU A 32 -15.49 -9.16 -9.60
N ILE A 33 -15.28 -7.92 -10.08
CA ILE A 33 -13.99 -7.50 -10.60
C ILE A 33 -13.18 -6.91 -9.44
N ILE A 34 -12.03 -7.50 -9.16
CA ILE A 34 -11.14 -7.08 -8.07
C ILE A 34 -9.87 -6.52 -8.69
N GLY A 35 -9.46 -5.32 -8.28
CA GLY A 35 -8.29 -4.68 -8.87
C GLY A 35 -7.83 -3.40 -8.21
N GLY A 36 -6.82 -2.79 -8.80
CA GLY A 36 -6.22 -1.53 -8.39
C GLY A 36 -5.13 -1.09 -9.36
N GLY A 37 -4.26 -0.17 -8.92
CA GLY A 37 -3.09 0.27 -9.67
C GLY A 37 -1.83 0.00 -8.87
N LEU A 38 -0.97 -0.88 -9.36
CA LEU A 38 0.34 -1.15 -8.75
C LEU A 38 1.38 -0.12 -9.23
N ASP A 39 2.45 0.09 -8.46
CA ASP A 39 3.51 1.01 -8.87
C ASP A 39 4.51 0.34 -9.82
N ASP A 40 5.09 -0.82 -9.43
CA ASP A 40 6.04 -1.54 -10.27
C ASP A 40 6.09 -3.06 -10.01
N VAL A 41 6.72 -3.78 -10.94
CA VAL A 41 7.00 -5.21 -10.84
C VAL A 41 8.43 -5.45 -11.34
N TRP A 42 9.22 -6.17 -10.54
CA TRP A 42 10.55 -6.61 -10.94
C TRP A 42 10.54 -8.08 -11.31
N HIS A 43 11.28 -8.45 -12.34
CA HIS A 43 11.47 -9.82 -12.80
C HIS A 43 12.82 -10.34 -12.33
N ASN A 44 12.80 -11.50 -11.69
CA ASN A 44 13.98 -12.24 -11.28
C ASN A 44 14.42 -13.17 -12.41
N LEU A 45 15.55 -12.84 -13.05
CA LEU A 45 16.07 -13.62 -14.18
C LEU A 45 16.62 -14.99 -13.78
N GLU A 46 16.89 -15.24 -12.49
CA GLU A 46 17.39 -16.52 -12.00
C GLU A 46 16.25 -17.51 -11.72
N THR A 47 15.15 -17.03 -11.12
CA THR A 47 14.00 -17.87 -10.76
C THR A 47 12.84 -17.80 -11.74
N ASP A 48 12.86 -16.83 -12.65
CA ASP A 48 11.75 -16.47 -13.53
C ASP A 48 10.48 -16.02 -12.78
N GLU A 49 10.63 -15.60 -11.52
CA GLU A 49 9.53 -15.07 -10.71
C GLU A 49 9.44 -13.55 -10.83
N ILE A 50 8.23 -13.02 -10.64
CA ILE A 50 8.00 -11.59 -10.52
C ILE A 50 7.78 -11.19 -9.06
N HIS A 51 8.29 -10.01 -8.70
CA HIS A 51 8.20 -9.41 -7.38
C HIS A 51 7.39 -8.11 -7.50
N VAL A 52 6.34 -7.97 -6.70
CA VAL A 52 5.58 -6.71 -6.61
C VAL A 52 6.41 -5.67 -5.85
N VAL A 53 6.48 -4.46 -6.39
CA VAL A 53 7.24 -3.34 -5.84
C VAL A 53 6.35 -2.11 -5.67
N ASP A 54 6.53 -1.42 -4.56
CA ASP A 54 5.74 -0.25 -4.20
C ASP A 54 6.64 0.89 -3.72
N TYR A 55 6.41 2.09 -4.26
CA TYR A 55 7.23 3.26 -3.99
C TYR A 55 6.51 4.16 -2.99
N LYS A 56 7.12 4.35 -1.83
CA LYS A 56 6.57 5.23 -0.79
C LYS A 56 7.54 6.35 -0.49
N SER A 57 6.99 7.53 -0.24
CA SER A 57 7.76 8.68 0.22
C SER A 57 7.22 9.20 1.55
N THR A 58 8.10 9.77 2.37
CA THR A 58 7.73 10.44 3.61
C THR A 58 8.78 11.48 3.99
N ALA A 59 8.48 12.31 4.99
CA ALA A 59 9.43 13.19 5.66
C ALA A 59 9.42 12.84 7.14
N GLY A 60 10.37 12.01 7.54
CA GLY A 60 10.43 11.38 8.85
C GLY A 60 11.04 12.28 9.91
N ARG A 61 10.78 11.91 11.17
CA ARG A 61 11.44 12.50 12.34
C ARG A 61 12.89 12.00 12.48
N LYS A 62 13.66 12.68 13.33
CA LYS A 62 14.95 12.18 13.82
C LYS A 62 14.79 10.86 14.59
N ASN A 63 15.83 10.04 14.58
CA ASN A 63 15.98 8.88 15.47
C ASN A 63 16.12 9.33 16.95
N GLU A 64 16.17 8.36 17.87
CA GLU A 64 16.11 8.63 19.32
C GLU A 64 17.29 9.46 19.85
N ASP A 65 18.49 9.27 19.30
CA ASP A 65 19.69 10.05 19.67
C ASP A 65 19.80 11.39 18.92
N GLY A 66 18.91 11.64 17.97
CA GLY A 66 18.83 12.88 17.22
C GLY A 66 19.93 13.08 16.17
N THR A 67 20.66 12.04 15.79
CA THR A 67 21.82 12.12 14.87
C THR A 67 21.52 11.75 13.43
N ALA A 68 20.40 11.09 13.16
CA ALA A 68 19.97 10.70 11.81
C ALA A 68 18.44 10.69 11.69
N LEU A 69 17.92 10.50 10.47
CA LEU A 69 16.50 10.21 10.31
C LEU A 69 16.15 8.85 10.90
N ASN A 70 14.94 8.74 11.45
CA ASN A 70 14.46 7.47 11.96
C ASN A 70 14.26 6.48 10.81
N LYS A 71 14.83 5.28 10.94
CA LYS A 71 14.71 4.22 9.93
C LYS A 71 13.24 3.83 9.74
N ILE A 72 12.81 3.75 8.49
CA ILE A 72 11.48 3.29 8.14
C ILE A 72 11.39 1.78 8.38
N SER A 73 10.38 1.36 9.14
CA SER A 73 9.93 -0.02 9.32
C SER A 73 8.56 -0.23 8.65
N LEU A 74 8.09 -1.47 8.55
CA LEU A 74 6.69 -1.79 8.19
C LEU A 74 5.80 -2.04 9.42
N SER A 75 6.21 -1.57 10.59
CA SER A 75 5.43 -1.70 11.83
C SER A 75 4.51 -0.49 12.07
N GLY A 76 3.32 -0.76 12.60
CA GLY A 76 2.31 0.24 12.97
C GLY A 76 1.03 0.13 12.16
N VAL A 77 -0.09 0.57 12.75
CA VAL A 77 -1.45 0.37 12.22
C VAL A 77 -1.61 0.88 10.78
N TYR A 78 -1.09 2.06 10.48
CA TYR A 78 -1.18 2.65 9.13
C TYR A 78 -0.34 1.90 8.08
N LYS A 79 0.61 1.05 8.48
CA LYS A 79 1.45 0.28 7.56
C LYS A 79 0.88 -1.11 7.26
N GLU A 80 -0.10 -1.56 8.03
CA GLU A 80 -0.83 -2.79 7.74
C GLU A 80 -1.65 -2.67 6.44
N SER A 81 -2.15 -1.49 6.10
CA SER A 81 -2.83 -1.26 4.82
C SER A 81 -1.87 -1.41 3.64
N TYR A 82 -0.60 -1.00 3.77
CA TYR A 82 0.42 -1.19 2.73
C TYR A 82 0.74 -2.68 2.53
N LYS A 83 0.81 -3.46 3.61
CA LYS A 83 1.00 -4.91 3.52
C LYS A 83 -0.16 -5.58 2.79
N ARG A 84 -1.41 -5.25 3.18
CA ARG A 84 -2.61 -5.74 2.50
C ARG A 84 -2.64 -5.34 1.02
N GLN A 85 -2.16 -4.15 0.68
CA GLN A 85 -2.03 -3.71 -0.71
C GLN A 85 -1.10 -4.67 -1.49
N MET A 86 0.04 -5.04 -0.92
CA MET A 86 0.97 -5.99 -1.56
C MET A 86 0.37 -7.38 -1.69
N ASP A 87 -0.28 -7.88 -0.63
CA ASP A 87 -0.96 -9.18 -0.63
C ASP A 87 -2.01 -9.25 -1.76
N MET A 88 -2.81 -8.19 -1.92
CA MET A 88 -3.84 -8.10 -2.95
C MET A 88 -3.24 -8.10 -4.36
N TYR A 89 -2.18 -7.35 -4.63
CA TYR A 89 -1.56 -7.35 -5.96
C TYR A 89 -0.90 -8.67 -6.30
N GLN A 90 -0.23 -9.30 -5.34
CA GLN A 90 0.30 -10.66 -5.54
C GLN A 90 -0.82 -11.65 -5.83
N TRP A 91 -1.92 -11.58 -5.08
CA TRP A 91 -3.08 -12.44 -5.32
C TRP A 91 -3.64 -12.25 -6.75
N ILE A 92 -3.87 -11.01 -7.20
CA ILE A 92 -4.37 -10.74 -8.56
C ILE A 92 -3.40 -11.26 -9.63
N LEU A 93 -2.10 -11.08 -9.46
CA LEU A 93 -1.10 -11.57 -10.41
C LEU A 93 -1.03 -13.11 -10.44
N LYS A 94 -1.16 -13.76 -9.28
CA LYS A 94 -1.29 -15.23 -9.17
C LYS A 94 -2.55 -15.71 -9.88
N GLU A 95 -3.69 -15.04 -9.72
CA GLU A 95 -4.95 -15.33 -10.45
C GLU A 95 -4.81 -15.15 -11.97
N LYS A 96 -3.97 -14.22 -12.42
CA LYS A 96 -3.62 -14.06 -13.85
C LYS A 96 -2.63 -15.11 -14.37
N GLY A 97 -2.17 -16.04 -13.53
CA GLY A 97 -1.29 -17.15 -13.91
C GLY A 97 0.21 -16.80 -13.93
N PHE A 98 0.62 -15.64 -13.39
CA PHE A 98 2.04 -15.30 -13.30
C PHE A 98 2.74 -16.11 -12.20
N LYS A 99 4.04 -16.36 -12.40
CA LYS A 99 4.91 -16.94 -11.37
C LYS A 99 5.35 -15.82 -10.42
N VAL A 100 4.62 -15.64 -9.32
CA VAL A 100 4.85 -14.55 -8.36
C VAL A 100 5.64 -15.06 -7.14
N SER A 101 6.71 -14.37 -6.77
CA SER A 101 7.44 -14.62 -5.52
C SER A 101 6.67 -14.04 -4.33
N ASP A 102 6.69 -14.76 -3.20
CA ASP A 102 6.09 -14.26 -1.95
C ASP A 102 6.82 -13.01 -1.41
N THR A 103 8.11 -12.84 -1.76
CA THR A 103 8.86 -11.62 -1.45
C THR A 103 8.45 -10.44 -2.32
N SER A 104 7.97 -9.38 -1.68
CA SER A 104 7.73 -8.04 -2.21
C SER A 104 8.74 -7.02 -1.69
N TYR A 105 8.84 -5.88 -2.36
CA TYR A 105 9.75 -4.80 -1.98
C TYR A 105 9.02 -3.47 -1.84
N PHE A 106 9.31 -2.77 -0.75
CA PHE A 106 8.99 -1.34 -0.64
C PHE A 106 10.25 -0.53 -0.89
N VAL A 107 10.20 0.36 -1.88
CA VAL A 107 11.23 1.38 -2.10
C VAL A 107 10.77 2.64 -1.37
N TYR A 108 11.37 2.89 -0.22
CA TYR A 108 11.05 4.04 0.62
C TYR A 108 12.05 5.17 0.39
N VAL A 109 11.56 6.38 0.13
CA VAL A 109 12.37 7.60 0.13
C VAL A 109 11.95 8.50 1.29
N ASN A 110 12.89 8.82 2.18
CA ASN A 110 12.63 9.60 3.38
C ASN A 110 13.34 10.95 3.29
N GLY A 111 12.58 12.03 3.08
CA GLY A 111 13.10 13.38 2.89
C GLY A 111 13.73 13.92 4.17
N ASP A 112 14.97 14.41 4.06
CA ASP A 112 15.69 15.01 5.17
C ASP A 112 15.27 16.47 5.37
N GLN A 113 14.61 16.72 6.50
CA GLN A 113 14.15 18.04 6.95
C GLN A 113 14.92 18.53 8.18
N HIS A 114 16.06 17.90 8.51
CA HIS A 114 16.64 17.94 9.84
C HIS A 114 18.16 18.12 9.87
N PHE A 115 18.89 17.50 8.94
CA PHE A 115 20.35 17.48 8.92
C PHE A 115 20.94 18.16 7.69
N GLU A 116 20.09 18.45 6.69
CA GLU A 116 20.49 19.10 5.46
C GLU A 116 20.02 20.56 5.43
N ASN A 117 20.97 21.48 5.32
CA ASN A 117 20.71 22.91 5.18
C ASN A 117 20.69 23.30 3.69
N GLY A 118 20.05 24.42 3.36
CA GLY A 118 20.09 24.96 2.00
C GLY A 118 19.16 24.24 1.03
N MET A 119 17.96 23.88 1.50
CA MET A 119 16.87 23.38 0.64
C MET A 119 16.55 24.33 -0.51
N LEU A 120 16.76 25.63 -0.32
CA LEU A 120 16.68 26.64 -1.37
C LEU A 120 18.08 27.17 -1.65
N GLU A 121 18.45 27.24 -2.92
CA GLU A 121 19.70 27.85 -3.34
C GLU A 121 19.52 29.37 -3.40
N GLU A 122 20.26 30.13 -2.58
CA GLU A 122 20.07 31.59 -2.48
C GLU A 122 20.22 32.37 -3.80
N ALA A 123 21.02 31.85 -4.74
CA ALA A 123 21.33 32.51 -6.01
C ALA A 123 20.42 32.08 -7.17
N THR A 124 19.48 31.15 -6.95
CA THR A 124 18.61 30.62 -8.01
C THR A 124 17.18 30.37 -7.51
N ASP A 125 16.22 30.22 -8.42
CA ASP A 125 14.86 29.77 -8.06
C ASP A 125 14.77 28.24 -7.92
N LYS A 126 15.87 27.58 -7.50
CA LYS A 126 15.95 26.12 -7.38
C LYS A 126 16.06 25.70 -5.92
N GLY A 127 15.52 24.52 -5.64
CA GLY A 127 15.69 23.85 -4.36
C GLY A 127 16.23 22.43 -4.51
N ILE A 128 16.99 21.99 -3.52
CA ILE A 128 17.56 20.65 -3.43
C ILE A 128 16.93 19.94 -2.23
N MET A 129 16.27 18.82 -2.49
CA MET A 129 15.82 17.89 -1.45
C MET A 129 16.71 16.65 -1.47
N LYS A 130 17.19 16.26 -0.29
CA LYS A 130 17.92 15.00 -0.10
C LYS A 130 17.03 13.98 0.57
N PHE A 131 17.21 12.72 0.19
CA PHE A 131 16.40 11.61 0.65
C PHE A 131 17.29 10.46 1.10
N ASP A 132 16.96 9.88 2.25
CA ASP A 132 17.45 8.56 2.64
C ASP A 132 16.59 7.50 1.95
N VAL A 133 17.23 6.65 1.15
CA VAL A 133 16.55 5.59 0.42
C VAL A 133 16.70 4.27 1.16
N GLN A 134 15.58 3.58 1.36
CA GLN A 134 15.54 2.25 1.95
C GLN A 134 14.80 1.29 1.03
N LEU A 135 15.39 0.11 0.81
CA LEU A 135 14.67 -1.03 0.26
C LEU A 135 14.27 -1.94 1.41
N ILE A 136 12.97 -2.18 1.56
CA ILE A 136 12.44 -3.01 2.65
C ILE A 136 11.77 -4.23 2.03
N GLU A 137 12.26 -5.41 2.40
CA GLU A 137 11.66 -6.68 1.99
C GLU A 137 10.42 -6.99 2.84
N TYR A 138 9.39 -7.52 2.21
CA TYR A 138 8.17 -7.97 2.84
C TYR A 138 7.75 -9.32 2.26
N ILE A 139 7.47 -10.29 3.12
CA ILE A 139 6.88 -11.56 2.69
C ILE A 139 5.36 -11.40 2.75
N ALA A 140 4.72 -11.34 1.58
CA ALA A 140 3.28 -11.20 1.47
C ALA A 140 2.56 -12.48 1.86
N ASP A 141 1.33 -12.31 2.35
CA ASP A 141 0.44 -13.41 2.70
C ASP A 141 -0.96 -13.12 2.13
N SER A 142 -1.28 -13.76 1.01
CA SER A 142 -2.59 -13.64 0.37
C SER A 142 -3.63 -14.66 0.87
N SER A 143 -3.32 -15.46 1.91
CA SER A 143 -4.22 -16.52 2.38
C SER A 143 -5.56 -16.02 2.90
N TRP A 144 -5.61 -14.75 3.33
CA TRP A 144 -6.82 -14.11 3.84
C TRP A 144 -7.74 -13.55 2.74
N VAL A 145 -7.22 -13.34 1.53
CA VAL A 145 -7.88 -12.54 0.48
C VAL A 145 -9.19 -13.17 0.03
N GLU A 146 -9.16 -14.46 -0.29
CA GLU A 146 -10.33 -15.23 -0.77
C GLU A 146 -11.53 -15.12 0.16
N GLU A 147 -11.31 -15.45 1.44
CA GLU A 147 -12.36 -15.39 2.48
C GLU A 147 -12.91 -13.97 2.62
N LYS A 148 -12.05 -12.94 2.54
CA LYS A 148 -12.51 -11.55 2.65
C LYS A 148 -13.28 -11.07 1.44
N ILE A 149 -12.99 -11.55 0.22
CA ILE A 149 -13.79 -11.25 -0.97
C ILE A 149 -15.19 -11.84 -0.83
N LEU A 150 -15.32 -13.09 -0.36
CA LEU A 150 -16.61 -13.73 -0.15
C LEU A 150 -17.43 -13.06 0.97
N ASN A 151 -16.78 -12.69 2.08
CA ASN A 151 -17.41 -11.93 3.15
C ASN A 151 -17.90 -10.54 2.68
N LEU A 152 -17.09 -9.85 1.87
CA LEU A 152 -17.45 -8.57 1.26
C LEU A 152 -18.67 -8.72 0.36
N LYS A 153 -18.71 -9.75 -0.49
CA LYS A 153 -19.85 -10.04 -1.34
C LYS A 153 -21.13 -10.27 -0.52
N SER A 154 -21.02 -11.05 0.54
CA SER A 154 -22.14 -11.36 1.44
C SER A 154 -22.69 -10.09 2.10
N CYS A 155 -21.79 -9.22 2.60
CA CYS A 155 -22.13 -7.93 3.18
C CYS A 155 -22.84 -6.99 2.17
N LEU A 156 -22.36 -6.94 0.91
CA LEU A 156 -22.98 -6.12 -0.14
C LEU A 156 -24.39 -6.55 -0.53
N GLU A 157 -24.75 -7.82 -0.32
CA GLU A 157 -26.06 -8.37 -0.65
C GLU A 157 -27.06 -8.31 0.52
N GLU A 158 -26.63 -7.82 1.69
CA GLU A 158 -27.53 -7.65 2.82
C GLU A 158 -28.62 -6.62 2.50
N LYS A 159 -29.88 -6.97 2.83
CA LYS A 159 -31.03 -6.07 2.66
C LYS A 159 -31.03 -4.91 3.64
N VAL A 160 -30.33 -5.08 4.76
CA VAL A 160 -30.26 -4.11 5.85
C VAL A 160 -28.82 -3.63 5.92
N CYS A 161 -28.62 -2.32 5.90
CA CYS A 161 -27.30 -1.74 6.04
C CYS A 161 -26.66 -2.20 7.36
N PRO A 162 -25.44 -2.76 7.35
CA PRO A 162 -24.77 -3.19 8.57
C PRO A 162 -24.49 -1.99 9.47
N LYS A 163 -24.38 -2.26 10.78
CA LYS A 163 -23.95 -1.24 11.73
C LYS A 163 -22.51 -0.81 11.43
N HIS A 164 -22.21 0.44 11.74
CA HIS A 164 -20.84 0.92 11.72
C HIS A 164 -19.96 0.12 12.69
N ALA A 165 -18.69 -0.05 12.32
CA ALA A 165 -17.71 -0.72 13.17
C ALA A 165 -17.44 0.10 14.44
N GLU A 166 -17.46 -0.57 15.60
CA GLU A 166 -17.21 0.01 16.91
C GLU A 166 -15.72 0.02 17.30
N SER A 167 -14.88 -0.75 16.59
CA SER A 167 -13.43 -0.83 16.78
C SER A 167 -12.71 -1.05 15.43
N GLY A 168 -11.38 -1.06 15.46
CA GLY A 168 -10.52 -1.22 14.27
C GLY A 168 -10.03 0.10 13.66
N PHE A 169 -10.42 1.25 14.21
CA PHE A 169 -10.03 2.57 13.75
C PHE A 169 -9.19 3.31 14.80
N GLY A 170 -8.56 4.40 14.37
CA GLY A 170 -7.63 5.19 15.17
C GLY A 170 -6.27 4.51 15.41
N PRO A 171 -5.32 5.22 16.04
CA PRO A 171 -3.93 4.74 16.17
C PRO A 171 -3.76 3.44 16.94
N LYS A 172 -4.70 3.10 17.84
CA LYS A 172 -4.69 1.88 18.65
C LYS A 172 -5.67 0.81 18.14
N GLY A 173 -6.47 1.12 17.12
CA GLY A 173 -7.52 0.23 16.64
C GLY A 173 -8.69 0.04 17.63
N ASP A 174 -8.82 0.90 18.63
CA ASP A 174 -9.83 0.84 19.70
C ASP A 174 -10.98 1.82 19.48
N LYS A 175 -11.03 2.50 18.32
CA LYS A 175 -12.07 3.46 17.99
C LYS A 175 -13.04 2.93 16.94
N GLN A 176 -14.27 3.47 16.98
CA GLN A 176 -15.26 3.30 15.93
C GLN A 176 -14.85 3.98 14.63
N CYS A 177 -15.53 3.64 13.53
CA CYS A 177 -15.27 4.28 12.25
C CYS A 177 -15.62 5.78 12.26
N GLU A 178 -14.90 6.57 11.46
CA GLU A 178 -15.02 8.03 11.42
C GLU A 178 -16.43 8.51 11.05
N TYR A 179 -17.15 7.75 10.20
CA TYR A 179 -18.53 8.06 9.86
C TYR A 179 -19.51 7.85 11.03
N ALA A 180 -19.26 6.86 11.90
CA ALA A 180 -20.08 6.67 13.09
C ALA A 180 -19.90 7.85 14.06
N GLU A 181 -18.65 8.28 14.26
CA GLU A 181 -18.33 9.45 15.08
C GLU A 181 -18.97 10.72 14.51
N LEU A 182 -18.91 10.90 13.19
CA LEU A 182 -19.59 12.01 12.50
C LEU A 182 -21.10 11.99 12.74
N PHE A 183 -21.77 10.85 12.50
CA PHE A 183 -23.23 10.77 12.62
C PHE A 183 -23.71 10.92 14.07
N GLN A 184 -22.97 10.38 15.04
CA GLN A 184 -23.25 10.62 16.46
C GLN A 184 -23.10 12.10 16.81
N GLY A 185 -22.02 12.75 16.37
CA GLY A 185 -21.83 14.18 16.57
C GLY A 185 -22.95 15.03 15.94
N MET A 186 -23.41 14.68 14.74
CA MET A 186 -24.56 15.35 14.12
C MET A 186 -25.83 15.22 14.96
N GLN A 187 -26.12 14.02 15.47
CA GLN A 187 -27.27 13.78 16.34
C GLN A 187 -27.18 14.55 17.66
N GLU A 188 -26.01 14.56 18.31
CA GLU A 188 -25.77 15.31 19.55
C GLU A 188 -25.95 16.82 19.39
N HIS A 189 -25.69 17.33 18.18
CA HIS A 189 -25.81 18.74 17.84
C HIS A 189 -27.10 19.12 17.09
N ASN A 190 -28.05 18.20 16.93
CA ASN A 190 -29.31 18.38 16.19
C ASN A 190 -29.10 18.90 14.75
N LEU A 191 -28.11 18.34 14.05
CA LEU A 191 -27.82 18.59 12.62
C LEU A 191 -28.40 17.51 11.71
#